data_AF-A0A8S9G0H8-F1
#
_entry.id   AF-A0A8S9G0H8-F1
#
_cell.length_a   1.000
_cell.length_b   1.000
_cell.length_c   1.000
_cell.angle_alpha   90.00
_cell.angle_beta   90.00
_cell.angle_gamma   90.00
#
_symmetry.space_group_name_H-M   'P 1'
#
loop_
_entity.id
_entity.type
_entity.pdbx_description
1 polymer ?
#
loop_
_entity_poly.entity_id
_entity_poly.type
_entity_poly.pdbx_seq_one_letter_code
_entity_poly.pdbx_strand_id
1 'polypeptide(L)'
;MREDALSLTTQHSRGVEYLLVVRSEIADTMSVQQIDGWRFFVQAGSYVGLHISTHVCPVYSKDILFAGYSKNIYPCAGQQVEAHTCFPEEVKRGPGRQKKSRWQSWLELSRMRGRAPRKQHMVYRCSVCKEIGHTRPYCKN
;
A
#
# COMPACT_ATOMS: atom_id res chain seq x y z
N MET A 1 11.39 34.56 -8.14
CA MET A 1 11.19 33.10 -7.96
C MET A 1 12.33 32.24 -8.48
N ARG A 2 12.76 32.30 -9.77
CA ARG A 2 13.93 31.52 -10.24
C ARG A 2 15.27 32.05 -9.71
N GLU A 3 15.44 33.38 -9.70
CA GLU A 3 16.64 34.07 -9.21
C GLU A 3 16.89 33.82 -7.71
N ASP A 4 15.83 33.72 -6.90
CA ASP A 4 15.90 33.51 -5.45
C ASP A 4 16.41 32.12 -5.06
N ALA A 5 16.29 31.13 -5.95
CA ALA A 5 16.77 29.77 -5.70
C ALA A 5 18.28 29.63 -5.88
N LEU A 6 18.89 30.47 -6.73
CA LEU A 6 20.32 30.45 -7.03
C LEU A 6 21.18 31.09 -5.93
N SER A 7 20.58 31.89 -5.05
CA SER A 7 21.26 32.54 -3.92
C SER A 7 21.35 31.66 -2.65
N LEU A 8 20.71 30.49 -2.66
CA LEU A 8 20.69 29.57 -1.53
C LEU A 8 21.95 28.68 -1.55
N THR A 9 23.00 29.11 -0.87
CA THR A 9 24.16 28.26 -0.62
C THR A 9 23.80 27.20 0.42
N THR A 10 23.55 25.98 -0.03
CA THR A 10 23.37 24.84 0.86
C THR A 10 24.72 24.17 1.07
N GLN A 11 25.14 23.98 2.34
CA GLN A 11 26.34 23.21 2.63
C GLN A 11 26.01 21.72 2.51
N HIS A 12 26.43 21.10 1.41
CA HIS A 12 26.24 19.68 1.16
C HIS A 12 27.45 18.89 1.63
N SER A 13 27.23 17.65 2.07
CA SER A 13 28.34 16.74 2.33
C SER A 13 28.94 16.28 0.99
N ARG A 14 30.22 15.89 1.00
CA ARG A 14 30.91 15.37 -0.19
C ARG A 14 30.14 14.26 -0.93
N GLY A 15 29.42 13.42 -0.18
CA GLY A 15 28.59 12.35 -0.77
C GLY A 15 27.38 12.88 -1.53
N VAL A 16 26.78 13.98 -1.07
CA VAL A 16 25.65 14.63 -1.76
C VAL A 16 26.15 15.35 -3.01
N GLU A 17 27.30 16.04 -2.94
CA GLU A 17 27.93 16.68 -4.10
C GLU A 17 28.21 15.67 -5.22
N TYR A 18 28.78 14.50 -4.88
CA TYR A 18 29.01 13.43 -5.86
C TYR A 18 27.71 12.96 -6.52
N LEU A 19 26.65 12.74 -5.73
CA LEU A 19 25.35 12.34 -6.27
C LEU A 19 24.72 13.41 -7.17
N LEU A 20 24.90 14.69 -6.85
CA LEU A 20 24.40 15.79 -7.65
C LEU A 20 25.13 15.90 -8.99
N VAL A 21 26.46 15.76 -8.99
CA VAL A 21 27.28 15.74 -10.22
C VAL A 21 26.87 14.60 -11.14
N VAL A 22 26.75 13.38 -10.61
CA VAL A 22 26.31 12.22 -11.40
C VAL A 22 24.91 12.45 -11.98
N ARG A 23 24.00 13.05 -11.21
CA ARG A 23 22.64 13.35 -11.69
C ARG A 23 22.60 14.46 -12.73
N SER A 24 23.46 15.47 -12.63
CA SER A 24 23.51 16.55 -13.64
C SER A 24 24.03 16.01 -14.97
N GLU A 25 25.08 15.20 -14.97
CA GLU A 25 25.58 14.54 -16.19
C GLU A 25 24.52 13.66 -16.84
N ILE A 26 23.79 12.88 -16.05
CA ILE A 26 22.67 12.07 -16.55
C ILE A 26 21.58 12.97 -17.13
N ALA A 27 21.18 14.02 -16.42
CA ALA A 27 20.13 14.93 -16.88
C ALA A 27 20.51 15.62 -18.21
N ASP A 28 21.77 16.01 -18.39
CA ASP A 28 22.27 16.65 -19.61
C ASP A 28 22.30 15.69 -20.81
N THR A 29 22.49 14.38 -20.56
CA THR A 29 22.48 13.35 -21.61
C THR A 29 21.09 12.81 -21.94
N MET A 30 20.08 13.11 -21.13
CA MET A 30 18.72 12.68 -21.37
C MET A 30 18.01 13.59 -22.39
N SER A 31 17.70 13.07 -23.57
CA SER A 31 16.82 13.74 -24.52
C SER A 31 15.35 13.60 -24.06
N VAL A 32 14.82 14.63 -23.41
CA VAL A 32 13.41 14.69 -22.98
C VAL A 32 12.65 15.70 -23.85
N GLN A 33 11.39 15.39 -24.19
CA GLN A 33 10.51 16.32 -24.87
C GLN A 33 10.26 17.55 -23.99
N GLN A 34 10.42 18.76 -24.54
CA GLN A 34 10.10 19.98 -23.80
C GLN A 34 8.63 20.01 -23.40
N ILE A 35 8.38 20.31 -22.12
CA ILE A 35 7.04 20.55 -21.61
C ILE A 35 6.68 22.00 -21.97
N ASP A 36 5.93 22.19 -23.04
CA ASP A 36 5.23 23.44 -23.28
C ASP A 36 4.03 23.52 -22.32
N GLY A 37 3.90 24.64 -21.60
CA GLY A 37 2.92 24.82 -20.51
C GLY A 37 1.44 24.67 -20.90
N TRP A 38 1.16 24.35 -22.17
CA TRP A 38 -0.16 24.16 -22.74
C TRP A 38 -0.35 22.82 -23.47
N ARG A 39 0.71 22.03 -23.71
CA ARG A 39 0.67 20.87 -24.62
C ARG A 39 1.58 19.71 -24.18
N PHE A 40 1.37 19.18 -22.98
CA PHE A 40 1.98 17.89 -22.62
C PHE A 40 1.35 16.74 -23.43
N PHE A 41 2.00 16.33 -24.53
CA PHE A 41 1.59 15.15 -25.27
C PHE A 41 2.16 13.92 -24.56
N VAL A 42 1.34 13.18 -23.81
CA VAL A 42 1.75 11.89 -23.21
C VAL A 42 1.83 10.86 -24.34
N GLN A 43 2.94 10.87 -25.06
CA GLN A 43 3.13 10.10 -26.29
C GLN A 43 3.00 8.58 -26.07
N ALA A 44 3.31 8.11 -24.86
CA ALA A 44 3.23 6.70 -24.49
C ALA A 44 1.80 6.13 -24.51
N GLY A 45 0.78 6.89 -24.08
CA GLY A 45 -0.61 6.41 -24.04
C GLY A 45 -1.27 6.41 -25.42
N SER A 46 -1.02 7.46 -26.21
CA SER A 46 -1.60 7.57 -27.56
C SER A 46 -1.02 6.54 -28.53
N TYR A 47 0.26 6.15 -28.39
CA TYR A 47 0.90 5.19 -29.29
C TYR A 47 0.27 3.79 -29.24
N VAL A 48 -0.27 3.40 -28.08
CA VAL A 48 -1.00 2.13 -27.89
C VAL A 48 -2.51 2.28 -28.07
N GLY A 49 -2.98 3.41 -28.61
CA GLY A 49 -4.41 3.67 -28.83
C GLY A 49 -5.21 3.89 -27.54
N LEU A 50 -4.56 4.16 -26.41
CA LEU A 50 -5.24 4.43 -25.14
C LEU A 50 -5.62 5.91 -25.09
N HIS A 51 -6.91 6.18 -25.24
CA HIS A 51 -7.47 7.50 -24.98
C HIS A 51 -7.55 7.69 -23.46
N ILE A 52 -6.54 8.34 -22.87
CA ILE A 52 -6.41 8.47 -21.41
C ILE A 52 -7.69 9.00 -20.75
N SER A 53 -8.46 9.86 -21.42
CA SER A 53 -9.70 10.40 -20.87
C SER A 53 -10.82 9.36 -20.67
N THR A 54 -10.77 8.19 -21.32
CA THR A 54 -11.75 7.10 -21.11
C THR A 54 -11.37 6.19 -19.94
N HIS A 55 -10.11 6.19 -19.51
CA HIS A 55 -9.61 5.37 -18.40
C HIS A 55 -9.60 6.08 -17.05
N VAL A 56 -9.79 7.39 -17.07
CA VAL A 56 -9.87 8.21 -15.88
C VAL A 56 -11.32 8.25 -15.42
N CYS A 57 -11.56 8.01 -14.12
CA CYS A 57 -12.91 8.12 -13.56
C CYS A 57 -13.51 9.50 -13.90
N PRO A 58 -14.78 9.60 -14.33
CA PRO A 58 -15.38 10.84 -14.82
C PRO A 58 -15.15 12.04 -13.90
N VAL A 59 -15.10 11.82 -12.58
CA VAL A 59 -14.83 12.83 -11.54
C VAL A 59 -13.50 13.56 -11.76
N TYR A 60 -12.50 12.91 -12.36
CA TYR A 60 -11.19 13.48 -12.68
C TYR A 60 -11.10 13.98 -14.13
N SER A 61 -12.22 14.07 -14.85
CA SER A 61 -12.27 14.80 -16.12
C SER A 61 -11.86 16.26 -15.91
N LYS A 62 -11.12 16.81 -16.87
CA LYS A 62 -10.72 18.22 -16.89
C LYS A 62 -11.92 19.15 -16.72
N ASP A 63 -13.04 18.83 -17.37
CA ASP A 63 -14.24 19.66 -17.35
C ASP A 63 -14.91 19.64 -15.97
N ILE A 64 -14.96 18.47 -15.32
CA ILE A 64 -15.53 18.33 -13.96
C ILE A 64 -14.64 19.01 -12.92
N LEU A 65 -13.31 18.85 -13.02
CA LEU A 65 -12.37 19.56 -12.17
C LEU A 65 -12.52 21.07 -12.35
N PHE A 66 -12.52 21.56 -13.59
CA PHE A 66 -12.69 22.98 -13.89
C PHE A 66 -14.00 23.53 -13.31
N ALA A 67 -15.12 22.84 -13.49
CA ALA A 67 -16.42 23.25 -12.94
C ALA A 67 -16.48 23.20 -11.39
N GLY A 68 -15.73 22.29 -10.77
CA GLY A 68 -15.60 22.22 -9.31
C GLY A 68 -14.81 23.41 -8.74
N TYR A 69 -13.70 23.78 -9.39
CA TYR A 69 -12.83 24.88 -8.97
C TYR A 69 -13.26 26.25 -9.48
N SER A 70 -14.17 26.35 -10.46
CA SER A 70 -14.70 27.64 -10.93
C SER A 70 -15.58 28.33 -9.89
N LYS A 71 -16.06 27.58 -8.89
CA LYS A 71 -16.73 28.17 -7.72
C LYS A 71 -15.67 28.61 -6.72
N ASN A 72 -15.83 29.82 -6.19
CA ASN A 72 -14.96 30.31 -5.14
C ASN A 72 -15.09 29.40 -3.91
N ILE A 73 -13.96 28.83 -3.45
CA ILE A 73 -13.91 27.98 -2.26
C ILE A 73 -14.20 28.82 -1.01
N TYR A 74 -13.87 30.11 -1.07
CA TYR A 74 -14.15 31.06 -0.02
C TYR A 74 -15.36 31.92 -0.38
N PRO A 75 -16.17 32.33 0.60
CA PRO A 75 -17.16 33.35 0.34
C PRO A 75 -16.51 34.64 -0.14
N CYS A 76 -17.15 35.29 -1.11
CA CYS A 76 -16.74 36.62 -1.54
C CYS A 76 -16.89 37.61 -0.36
N ALA A 77 -15.98 38.57 -0.26
CA ALA A 77 -16.04 39.60 0.78
C ALA A 77 -17.41 40.30 0.77
N GLY A 78 -18.16 40.22 1.87
CA GLY A 78 -19.51 40.78 2.02
C GLY A 78 -20.65 39.78 1.84
N GLN A 79 -20.37 38.53 1.44
CA GLN A 79 -21.38 37.47 1.40
C GLN A 79 -21.62 36.93 2.82
N GLN A 80 -22.84 37.08 3.34
CA GLN A 80 -23.21 36.43 4.60
C GLN A 80 -23.24 34.92 4.38
N VAL A 81 -22.29 34.21 4.98
CA VAL A 81 -22.30 32.76 5.06
C VAL A 81 -22.84 32.38 6.43
N GLU A 82 -24.01 31.77 6.43
CA GLU A 82 -24.55 31.05 7.58
C GLU A 82 -23.50 30.04 8.06
N ALA A 83 -23.05 30.22 9.31
CA ALA A 83 -22.10 29.33 9.96
C ALA A 83 -22.80 28.02 10.30
N HIS A 84 -22.96 27.15 9.31
CA HIS A 84 -23.44 25.80 9.52
C HIS A 84 -22.24 24.92 9.90
N THR A 85 -22.35 24.23 11.03
CA THR A 85 -21.41 23.19 11.40
C THR A 85 -21.67 22.00 10.48
N CYS A 86 -20.74 21.69 9.57
CA CYS A 86 -20.76 20.45 8.79
C CYS A 86 -20.48 19.26 9.72
N PHE A 87 -21.48 18.88 10.52
CA PHE A 87 -21.48 17.54 11.10
C PHE A 87 -21.81 16.56 9.97
N PRO A 88 -21.06 15.47 9.82
CA PRO A 88 -21.53 14.34 9.04
C PRO A 88 -22.94 14.02 9.52
N GLU A 89 -23.85 13.68 8.61
CA GLU A 89 -25.16 13.14 9.01
C GLU A 89 -24.92 12.07 10.08
N GLU A 90 -25.76 12.05 11.13
CA GLU A 90 -25.76 10.97 12.13
C GLU A 90 -26.25 9.68 11.47
N VAL A 91 -25.43 9.13 10.59
CA VAL A 91 -25.64 7.82 9.99
C VAL A 91 -25.47 6.83 11.12
N LYS A 92 -26.55 6.12 11.46
CA LYS A 92 -26.49 4.96 12.36
C LYS A 92 -25.42 4.03 11.82
N ARG A 93 -24.25 4.04 12.48
CA ARG A 93 -23.16 3.15 12.11
C ARG A 93 -23.70 1.75 12.32
N GLY A 94 -23.78 0.98 11.24
CA GLY A 94 -24.08 -0.45 11.34
C GLY A 94 -23.11 -1.12 12.32
N PRO A 95 -23.42 -2.33 12.82
CA PRO A 95 -22.57 -3.03 13.78
C PRO A 95 -21.12 -2.94 13.31
N GLY A 96 -20.31 -2.22 14.10
CA GLY A 96 -18.94 -1.90 13.74
C GLY A 96 -18.19 -3.17 13.41
N ARG A 97 -17.15 -3.05 12.57
CA ARG A 97 -16.28 -4.18 12.26
C ARG A 97 -15.90 -4.87 13.56
N GLN A 98 -16.28 -6.14 13.69
CA GLN A 98 -15.94 -6.95 14.85
C GLN A 98 -14.44 -6.82 15.06
N LYS A 99 -14.05 -6.27 16.21
CA LYS A 99 -12.64 -6.14 16.57
C LYS A 99 -12.13 -7.57 16.65
N LYS A 100 -11.27 -7.96 15.69
CA LYS A 100 -10.57 -9.24 15.80
C LYS A 100 -9.88 -9.24 17.16
N SER A 101 -10.18 -10.25 17.97
CA SER A 101 -9.47 -10.43 19.22
C SER A 101 -7.98 -10.46 18.92
N ARG A 102 -7.17 -9.95 19.85
CA ARG A 102 -5.72 -10.01 19.74
C ARG A 102 -5.34 -11.47 19.45
N TRP A 103 -4.66 -11.72 18.34
CA TRP A 103 -4.09 -13.03 18.06
C TRP A 103 -3.24 -13.41 19.27
N GLN A 104 -3.64 -14.46 19.97
CA GLN A 104 -2.91 -14.92 21.14
C GLN A 104 -1.48 -15.27 20.71
N SER A 105 -0.52 -14.77 21.47
CA SER A 105 0.88 -15.11 21.26
C SER A 105 1.10 -16.61 21.44
N TRP A 106 2.19 -17.12 20.86
CA TRP A 106 2.57 -18.53 21.00
C TRP A 106 2.68 -18.97 22.47
N LEU A 107 3.15 -18.07 23.34
CA LEU A 107 3.26 -18.23 24.80
C LEU A 107 1.91 -18.29 25.52
N GLU A 108 0.92 -17.49 25.09
CA GLU A 108 -0.43 -17.54 25.65
C GLU A 108 -1.12 -18.87 25.26
N LEU A 109 -0.99 -19.27 24.00
CA LEU A 109 -1.50 -20.55 23.50
C LEU A 109 -0.81 -21.77 24.16
N SER A 110 0.48 -21.67 24.53
CA SER A 110 1.19 -22.76 25.20
C SER A 110 0.79 -22.92 26.67
N ARG A 111 0.39 -21.83 27.34
CA ARG A 111 -0.11 -21.88 28.73
C ARG A 111 -1.52 -22.47 28.82
N MET A 112 -2.36 -22.22 27.82
CA MET A 112 -3.73 -22.74 27.75
C MET A 112 -3.81 -24.20 27.30
N ARG A 113 -2.84 -24.66 26.50
CA ARG A 113 -2.68 -26.07 26.17
C ARG A 113 -2.07 -26.76 27.38
N GLY A 114 -2.92 -27.28 28.28
CA GLY A 114 -2.49 -28.12 29.40
C GLY A 114 -1.51 -29.21 28.94
N ARG A 115 -0.72 -29.78 29.86
CA ARG A 115 0.27 -30.81 29.54
C ARG A 115 -0.43 -32.07 29.02
N ALA A 116 -0.72 -32.11 27.73
CA ALA A 116 -1.22 -33.31 27.09
C ALA A 116 -0.16 -34.40 27.25
N PRO A 117 -0.54 -35.63 27.66
CA PRO A 117 0.40 -36.73 27.73
C PRO A 117 1.05 -36.90 26.34
N ARG A 118 2.38 -37.01 26.32
CA ARG A 118 3.11 -37.26 25.07
C ARG A 118 2.55 -38.53 24.43
N LYS A 119 2.40 -38.53 23.10
CA LYS A 119 2.02 -39.73 22.34
C LYS A 119 2.93 -40.87 22.77
N GLN A 120 2.34 -41.95 23.28
CA GLN A 120 3.11 -43.14 23.61
C GLN A 120 3.64 -43.77 22.32
N HIS A 121 4.86 -44.30 22.36
CA HIS A 121 5.43 -45.01 21.22
C HIS A 121 4.57 -46.23 20.91
N MET A 122 4.09 -46.32 19.66
CA MET A 122 3.30 -47.48 19.23
C MET A 122 4.21 -48.72 19.27
N VAL A 123 3.87 -49.69 20.11
CA VAL A 123 4.60 -50.95 20.18
C VAL A 123 4.20 -51.80 18.97
N TYR A 124 5.18 -52.15 18.13
CA TYR A 124 4.97 -53.00 16.96
C TYR A 124 4.49 -54.39 17.39
N ARG A 125 3.44 -54.88 16.73
CA ARG A 125 2.90 -56.24 16.90
C ARG A 125 3.02 -56.98 15.58
N CYS A 126 3.44 -58.24 15.64
CA CYS A 126 3.54 -59.09 14.47
C CYS A 126 2.17 -59.20 13.77
N SER A 127 2.11 -59.01 12.46
CA SER A 127 0.84 -59.07 11.72
C SER A 127 0.23 -60.47 11.63
N VAL A 128 1.01 -61.52 11.92
CA VAL A 128 0.60 -62.93 11.86
C VAL A 128 0.07 -63.38 13.22
N CYS A 129 0.91 -63.38 14.26
CA CYS A 129 0.53 -63.87 15.59
C CYS A 129 0.10 -62.78 16.59
N LYS A 130 0.20 -61.50 16.24
CA LYS A 130 -0.13 -60.33 17.09
C LYS A 130 0.71 -60.18 18.36
N GLU A 131 1.74 -61.00 18.54
CA GLU A 131 2.69 -60.88 19.64
C GLU A 131 3.71 -59.77 19.40
N ILE A 132 4.27 -59.28 20.50
CA ILE A 132 5.31 -58.24 20.52
C ILE A 132 6.67 -58.95 20.59
N GLY A 133 7.72 -58.35 20.01
CA GLY A 133 9.10 -58.80 20.19
C GLY A 133 9.74 -59.48 18.98
N HIS A 134 9.00 -59.64 17.87
CA HIS A 134 9.56 -60.10 16.59
C HIS A 134 8.84 -59.43 15.42
N THR A 135 9.51 -59.41 14.26
CA THR A 135 8.92 -58.96 12.99
C THR A 135 8.38 -60.13 12.19
N ARG A 136 7.43 -59.86 11.29
CA ARG A 136 6.78 -60.84 10.41
C ARG A 136 7.71 -61.92 9.80
N PRO A 137 8.91 -61.61 9.25
CA PRO A 137 9.76 -62.64 8.63
C PRO A 137 10.36 -63.66 9.61
N TYR A 138 10.38 -63.36 10.92
CA TYR A 138 10.88 -64.27 11.96
C TYR A 138 9.76 -64.89 12.79
N CYS A 139 8.52 -64.81 12.30
CA CYS A 139 7.38 -65.46 12.94
C CYS A 139 7.46 -66.98 12.74
N LYS A 140 7.23 -67.74 13.80
CA LYS A 140 7.29 -69.22 13.80
C LYS A 140 5.93 -69.90 13.59
N ASN A 141 4.87 -69.11 13.36
CA ASN A 141 3.50 -69.57 13.10
C ASN A 141 3.17 -69.53 11.61
#